data_AF-A0A928WZ69-F1
#
_entry.id   AF-A0A928WZ69-F1
#
_cell.length_a   1.000
_cell.length_b   1.000
_cell.length_c   1.000
_cell.angle_alpha   90.00
_cell.angle_beta   90.00
_cell.angle_gamma   90.00
#
_symmetry.space_group_name_H-M   'P 1'
#
loop_
_entity.id
_entity.type
_entity.pdbx_description
1 polymer ?
#
loop_
_entity_poly.entity_id
_entity_poly.type
_entity_poly.pdbx_seq_one_letter_code
_entity_poly.pdbx_strand_id
1 'polypeptide(L)'
;MLAKQRGLPVATWGNLFPCLGDKTAVVGFDRHYIYHTAWAARVLARTRPQKHVDFSSSLYFAALCSATTEFEHYDFRSPELELSGLKTGTADLTSLPFPDDHFDSVSCMH
;
A
#
# COMPACT_ATOMS: atom_id res chain seq x y z
N MET A 1 24.63 -18.53 24.48
CA MET A 1 25.88 -19.18 24.03
C MET A 1 25.75 -19.86 22.66
N LEU A 2 24.65 -20.57 22.34
CA LEU A 2 24.46 -21.24 21.03
C LEU A 2 24.36 -20.33 19.78
N ALA A 3 23.72 -19.16 19.87
CA ALA A 3 23.54 -18.28 18.70
C ALA A 3 24.86 -17.68 18.18
N LYS A 4 25.78 -17.34 19.10
CA LYS A 4 27.09 -16.77 18.79
C LYS A 4 28.03 -17.78 18.10
N GLN A 5 27.86 -19.08 18.38
CA GLN A 5 28.60 -20.17 17.72
C GLN A 5 28.14 -20.42 16.27
N ARG A 6 26.98 -19.88 15.87
CA ARG A 6 26.39 -20.03 14.52
C ARG A 6 26.54 -18.78 13.65
N GLY A 7 27.25 -17.75 14.12
CA GLY A 7 27.40 -16.47 13.40
C GLY A 7 26.11 -15.64 13.30
N LEU A 8 25.06 -16.01 14.04
CA LEU A 8 23.78 -15.31 14.04
C LEU A 8 23.84 -14.10 14.98
N PRO A 9 23.19 -12.98 14.63
CA PRO A 9 23.13 -11.80 15.50
C PRO A 9 22.50 -12.19 16.84
N VAL A 10 23.17 -11.84 17.93
CA VAL A 10 22.67 -12.04 19.29
C VAL A 10 21.91 -10.78 19.69
N ALA A 11 20.65 -10.93 20.09
CA ALA A 11 19.84 -9.82 20.57
C ALA A 11 20.52 -9.11 21.74
N THR A 12 20.57 -7.79 21.71
CA THR A 12 20.99 -6.96 22.84
C THR A 12 19.81 -6.75 23.77
N TRP A 13 20.07 -6.54 25.07
CA TRP A 13 19.01 -6.31 26.06
C TRP A 13 18.07 -5.16 25.69
N GLY A 14 18.56 -4.13 24.98
CA GLY A 14 17.74 -3.00 24.51
C GLY A 14 16.79 -3.33 23.35
N ASN A 15 16.95 -4.48 22.70
CA ASN A 15 16.12 -4.92 21.56
C ASN A 15 15.23 -6.12 21.93
N LEU A 16 15.07 -6.42 23.22
CA LEU A 16 14.16 -7.45 23.71
C LEU A 16 12.80 -6.82 24.01
N PHE A 17 11.78 -7.21 23.25
CA PHE A 17 10.40 -6.80 23.48
C PHE A 17 9.56 -8.02 23.91
N PRO A 18 8.69 -7.87 24.92
CA PRO A 18 7.85 -8.98 25.36
C PRO A 18 6.71 -9.21 24.35
N CYS A 19 6.73 -10.36 23.68
CA CYS A 19 5.72 -10.83 22.73
C CYS A 19 4.47 -11.43 23.42
N LEU A 20 3.88 -10.70 24.37
CA LEU A 20 2.80 -11.22 25.23
C LEU A 20 1.52 -11.58 24.45
N GLY A 21 1.33 -10.98 23.27
CA GLY A 21 0.18 -11.18 22.41
C GLY A 21 0.37 -12.22 21.30
N ASP A 22 1.57 -12.76 21.10
CA ASP A 22 1.88 -13.57 19.91
C ASP A 22 1.30 -14.99 19.98
N LYS A 23 0.93 -15.47 21.16
CA LYS A 23 0.30 -16.79 21.34
C LYS A 23 -1.19 -16.72 20.97
N THR A 24 -1.49 -16.62 19.68
CA THR A 24 -2.84 -16.62 19.13
C THR A 24 -3.17 -17.96 18.46
N ALA A 25 -4.45 -18.32 18.40
CA ALA A 25 -4.92 -19.49 17.64
C ALA A 25 -5.00 -19.23 16.13
N VAL A 26 -5.04 -17.96 15.73
CA VAL A 26 -5.19 -17.50 14.35
C VAL A 26 -4.25 -16.32 14.08
N VAL A 27 -3.81 -16.17 12.83
CA VAL A 27 -2.98 -15.04 12.41
C VAL A 27 -3.86 -13.80 12.28
N GLY A 28 -3.51 -12.74 13.01
CA GLY A 28 -4.15 -11.42 12.87
C GLY A 28 -3.68 -10.68 11.61
N PHE A 29 -4.50 -9.76 11.12
CA PHE A 29 -4.14 -8.85 10.04
C PHE A 29 -4.95 -7.55 10.16
N ASP A 30 -4.49 -6.49 9.49
CA ASP A 30 -5.24 -5.24 9.41
C ASP A 30 -6.48 -5.44 8.53
N ARG A 31 -7.65 -5.50 9.17
CA ARG A 31 -8.91 -5.77 8.47
C ARG A 31 -9.29 -4.64 7.53
N HIS A 32 -9.00 -3.39 7.88
CA HIS A 32 -9.37 -2.26 7.05
C HIS A 32 -8.58 -2.32 5.75
N TYR A 33 -7.25 -2.34 5.82
CA TYR A 33 -6.39 -2.38 4.65
C TYR A 33 -6.54 -3.66 3.85
N ILE A 34 -6.68 -4.84 4.48
CA ILE A 34 -6.87 -6.07 3.71
C ILE A 34 -8.19 -6.06 2.96
N TYR A 35 -9.32 -5.75 3.61
CA TYR A 35 -10.61 -5.90 2.94
C TYR A 35 -10.88 -4.81 1.91
N HIS A 36 -10.58 -3.53 2.20
CA HIS A 36 -10.90 -2.46 1.24
C HIS A 36 -9.99 -2.53 0.01
N THR A 37 -8.69 -2.81 0.16
CA THR A 37 -7.77 -2.88 -0.99
C THR A 37 -8.06 -4.11 -1.84
N ALA A 38 -8.39 -5.25 -1.20
CA ALA A 38 -8.81 -6.46 -1.87
C ALA A 38 -10.11 -6.26 -2.66
N TRP A 39 -11.08 -5.52 -2.13
CA TRP A 39 -12.31 -5.17 -2.83
C TRP A 39 -12.02 -4.26 -4.02
N ALA A 40 -11.28 -3.16 -3.83
CA ALA A 40 -10.96 -2.21 -4.89
C ALA A 40 -10.19 -2.88 -6.03
N ALA A 41 -9.19 -3.71 -5.73
CA ALA A 41 -8.42 -4.44 -6.74
C ALA A 41 -9.31 -5.38 -7.58
N ARG A 42 -10.31 -6.01 -6.97
CA ARG A 42 -11.29 -6.85 -7.68
C ARG A 42 -12.22 -6.03 -8.57
N VAL A 43 -12.56 -4.81 -8.17
CA VAL A 43 -13.31 -3.88 -9.02
C VAL A 43 -12.47 -3.53 -10.25
N LEU A 44 -11.22 -3.12 -10.06
CA LEU A 44 -10.29 -2.81 -11.16
C LEU A 44 -10.09 -4.00 -12.11
N ALA A 45 -9.91 -5.20 -11.58
CA ALA A 45 -9.75 -6.40 -12.39
C ALA A 45 -10.98 -6.73 -13.26
N ARG A 46 -12.18 -6.34 -12.81
CA ARG A 46 -13.44 -6.53 -13.53
C ARG A 46 -13.71 -5.43 -14.55
N THR A 47 -13.49 -4.17 -14.18
CA THR A 47 -13.80 -3.00 -15.03
C THR A 47 -12.70 -2.71 -16.03
N ARG A 48 -11.45 -3.11 -15.73
CA ARG A 48 -10.26 -2.97 -16.57
C ARG A 48 -10.15 -1.58 -17.22
N PRO A 49 -10.13 -0.50 -16.40
CA PRO A 49 -9.94 0.83 -16.95
C PRO A 49 -8.58 0.90 -17.63
N GLN A 50 -8.45 1.76 -18.65
CA GLN A 50 -7.15 1.97 -19.29
C GLN A 50 -6.12 2.54 -18.29
N LYS A 51 -6.59 3.38 -17.36
CA LYS A 51 -5.80 4.01 -16.31
C LYS A 51 -6.63 4.18 -15.05
N HIS A 52 -6.01 4.08 -13.89
CA HIS A 52 -6.61 4.40 -12.61
C HIS A 52 -5.82 5.50 -11.89
N VAL A 53 -6.53 6.49 -11.36
CA VAL A 53 -5.94 7.59 -10.58
C VAL A 53 -6.29 7.39 -9.11
N ASP A 54 -5.29 7.44 -8.26
CA ASP A 54 -5.44 7.19 -6.83
C ASP A 54 -4.87 8.34 -6.02
N PHE A 55 -5.59 8.74 -4.97
CA PHE A 55 -5.18 9.78 -4.05
C PHE A 55 -5.01 9.22 -2.63
N SER A 56 -3.78 9.18 -2.14
CA SER A 56 -3.41 8.84 -0.77
C SER A 56 -3.95 7.49 -0.24
N SER A 57 -4.25 6.53 -1.11
CA SER A 57 -4.51 5.16 -0.66
C SER A 57 -3.21 4.43 -0.31
N SER A 58 -3.34 3.19 0.19
CA SER A 58 -2.19 2.33 0.49
C SER A 58 -1.23 2.14 -0.71
N LEU A 59 0.07 2.33 -0.49
CA LEU A 59 1.10 2.01 -1.50
C LEU A 59 1.11 0.54 -1.91
N TYR A 60 0.73 -0.37 -1.00
CA TYR A 60 0.57 -1.78 -1.36
C TYR A 60 -0.50 -1.96 -2.43
N PHE A 61 -1.61 -1.22 -2.33
CA PHE A 61 -2.67 -1.27 -3.31
C PHE A 61 -2.22 -0.74 -4.67
N ALA A 62 -1.62 0.46 -4.70
CA ALA A 62 -1.11 1.06 -5.94
C ALA A 62 -0.05 0.17 -6.62
N ALA A 63 0.93 -0.33 -5.86
CA ALA A 63 1.99 -1.19 -6.38
C ALA A 63 1.50 -2.54 -6.90
N LEU A 64 0.51 -3.15 -6.24
CA LEU A 64 -0.05 -4.43 -6.68
C LEU A 64 -0.96 -4.26 -7.91
N CYS A 65 -1.76 -3.19 -7.95
CA CYS A 65 -2.69 -2.95 -9.05
C CYS A 65 -1.99 -2.45 -10.32
N SER A 66 -0.86 -1.75 -10.18
CA SER A 66 -0.06 -1.29 -11.32
C SER A 66 0.47 -2.42 -12.20
N ALA A 67 0.51 -3.65 -11.68
CA ALA A 67 0.90 -4.83 -12.44
C ALA A 67 -0.10 -5.19 -13.55
N THR A 68 -1.35 -4.74 -13.46
CA THR A 68 -2.41 -5.09 -14.43
C THR A 68 -3.13 -3.89 -15.05
N THR A 69 -2.95 -2.70 -14.48
CA THR A 69 -3.66 -1.48 -14.86
C THR A 69 -2.70 -0.31 -14.74
N GLU A 70 -2.59 0.57 -15.74
CA GLU A 70 -1.79 1.79 -15.60
C GLU A 70 -2.29 2.62 -14.41
N PHE A 71 -1.39 3.05 -13.55
CA PHE A 71 -1.72 3.57 -12.24
C PHE A 71 -0.98 4.88 -11.98
N GLU A 72 -1.72 5.89 -11.54
CA GLU A 72 -1.17 7.17 -11.08
C GLU A 72 -1.55 7.36 -9.61
N HIS A 73 -0.56 7.29 -8.72
CA HIS A 73 -0.76 7.46 -7.29
C HIS A 73 -0.23 8.82 -6.84
N TYR A 74 -1.11 9.63 -6.27
CA TYR A 74 -0.79 10.95 -5.75
C TYR A 74 -0.90 10.97 -4.24
N ASP A 75 0.09 11.53 -3.56
CA ASP A 75 0.03 11.80 -2.12
C ASP A 75 0.43 13.26 -1.87
N PHE A 76 0.13 13.83 -0.71
CA PHE A 76 0.69 15.14 -0.35
C PHE A 76 2.23 15.09 -0.27
N ARG A 77 2.79 13.92 0.07
CA ARG A 77 4.23 13.64 0.05
C ARG A 77 4.50 12.52 -0.95
N SER A 78 4.97 12.89 -2.14
CA SER A 78 5.26 11.91 -3.20
C SER A 78 6.15 10.78 -2.68
N PRO A 79 5.70 9.51 -2.79
CA PRO A 79 6.52 8.36 -2.44
C PRO A 79 7.63 8.15 -3.48
N GLU A 80 8.83 7.83 -3.00
CA GLU A 80 9.97 7.42 -3.84
C GLU A 80 9.82 5.93 -4.23
N LEU A 81 8.91 5.64 -5.16
CA LEU A 81 8.62 4.29 -5.65
C LEU A 81 8.61 4.26 -7.18
N GLU A 82 9.48 3.44 -7.76
CA GLU A 82 9.56 3.24 -9.21
C GLU A 82 9.13 1.81 -9.57
N LEU A 83 8.01 1.68 -10.28
CA LEU A 83 7.52 0.40 -10.79
C LEU A 83 6.92 0.60 -12.20
N SER A 84 7.09 -0.40 -13.07
CA SER A 84 6.41 -0.39 -14.37
C SER A 84 4.89 -0.33 -14.17
N GLY A 85 4.22 0.50 -14.96
CA GLY A 85 2.77 0.74 -14.86
C GLY A 85 2.36 1.62 -13.67
N LEU A 86 3.29 2.11 -12.85
CA LEU A 86 3.02 3.03 -11.73
C LEU A 86 3.74 4.35 -11.92
N LYS A 87 3.00 5.45 -11.84
CA LYS A 87 3.53 6.79 -11.67
C LYS A 87 3.15 7.29 -10.28
N THR A 88 4.09 7.93 -9.61
CA THR A 88 3.83 8.60 -8.33
C THR A 88 3.98 10.10 -8.49
N GLY A 89 3.24 10.87 -7.68
CA GLY A 89 3.32 12.32 -7.71
C GLY A 89 2.78 12.97 -6.44
N THR A 90 2.87 14.30 -6.42
CA THR A 90 2.30 15.11 -5.34
C THR A 90 0.94 15.67 -5.73
N ALA A 91 -0.04 15.65 -4.82
CA ALA A 91 -1.30 16.38 -4.98
C ALA A 91 -1.79 16.98 -3.65
N ASP A 92 -2.44 18.15 -3.75
CA ASP A 92 -3.25 18.73 -2.69
C ASP A 92 -4.73 18.56 -3.07
N LEU A 93 -5.47 17.75 -2.30
CA LEU A 93 -6.89 17.48 -2.55
C LEU A 93 -7.76 18.75 -2.51
N THR A 94 -7.31 19.81 -1.84
CA THR A 94 -8.04 21.10 -1.78
C THR A 94 -7.79 22.00 -2.98
N SER A 95 -6.80 21.66 -3.83
CA SER A 95 -6.39 22.45 -4.99
C SER A 95 -5.95 21.56 -6.15
N LEU A 96 -6.78 20.58 -6.51
CA LEU A 96 -6.52 19.69 -7.63
C LEU A 96 -6.62 20.43 -8.98
N PRO A 97 -5.63 20.28 -9.90
CA PRO A 97 -5.63 20.95 -11.20
C PRO A 97 -6.46 20.17 -12.25
N PHE A 98 -7.59 19.60 -11.84
CA PHE A 98 -8.46 18.79 -12.69
C PHE A 98 -9.88 19.38 -12.70
N PRO A 99 -10.56 19.38 -13.85
CA PRO A 99 -11.97 19.76 -13.90
C PRO A 99 -12.87 18.71 -13.23
N ASP A 100 -14.13 19.05 -13.02
CA ASP A 100 -15.15 18.10 -12.59
C ASP A 100 -15.31 16.98 -13.64
N ASP A 101 -15.67 15.77 -13.19
CA ASP A 101 -15.87 14.56 -14.02
C ASP A 101 -14.68 14.20 -14.92
N HIS A 102 -13.45 14.50 -14.45
CA HIS A 102 -12.24 14.26 -15.24
C HIS A 102 -11.76 12.80 -15.29
N PHE A 103 -12.11 11.98 -14.30
CA PHE A 103 -11.53 10.64 -14.14
C PHE A 103 -12.53 9.52 -14.41
N ASP A 104 -12.20 8.63 -15.35
CA ASP A 104 -12.96 7.41 -15.63
C ASP A 104 -12.86 6.36 -14.50
N SER A 105 -11.76 6.39 -13.74
CA SER A 105 -11.52 5.49 -12.62
C SER A 105 -10.65 6.16 -11.57
N VAL A 106 -11.20 6.33 -10.37
CA VAL A 106 -10.55 7.05 -9.27
C VAL A 106 -10.75 6.39 -7.92
N SER A 107 -9.75 6.44 -7.04
CA SER A 107 -9.88 6.11 -5.62
C SER A 107 -9.22 7.15 -4.70
N CYS A 108 -9.70 7.19 -3.46
CA CYS A 108 -9.14 7.99 -2.36
C CYS A 108 -9.45 7.26 -1.04
N MET A 109 -8.78 6.13 -0.80
CA MET A 109 -9.02 5.27 0.35
C MET A 109 -8.21 5.73 1.57
N HIS A 110 -8.51 5.12 2.72
CA HIS A 110 -7.80 5.34 3.98
C HIS A 110 -6.43 4.64 3.98
#